data_AF-A0AAV2MVX1-F1
#
_entry.id   AF-A0AAV2MVX1-F1
#
_cell.length_a   1.000
_cell.length_b   1.000
_cell.length_c   1.000
_cell.angle_alpha   90.00
_cell.angle_beta   90.00
_cell.angle_gamma   90.00
#
_symmetry.space_group_name_H-M   'P 1'
#
loop_
_entity.id
_entity.type
_entity.pdbx_description
1 polymer ?
#
loop_
_entity_poly.entity_id
_entity_poly.type
_entity_poly.pdbx_seq_one_letter_code
_entity_poly.pdbx_strand_id
1 'polypeptide(L)'
;MEEVLLPNEDEQRQLLPENLQLIKKMDAIWMLSHALKIPNTPMWVGFNSRIIEDINVSKQTICYLTPINVSPTNVSVVIKTMKQSQQIANELNQPSIDVT
;
A
#
# COMPACT_ATOMS: atom_id res chain seq x y z
N MET A 1 -24.14 -5.62 0.01
CA MET A 1 -24.47 -4.49 0.89
C MET A 1 -23.96 -3.27 0.15
N GLU A 2 -24.84 -2.52 -0.50
CA GLU A 2 -24.45 -1.32 -1.24
C GLU A 2 -24.18 -0.20 -0.23
N GLU A 3 -22.98 0.37 -0.26
CA GLU A 3 -22.66 1.57 0.50
C GLU A 3 -23.37 2.75 -0.15
N VAL A 4 -24.50 3.16 0.42
CA VAL A 4 -25.24 4.35 0.00
C VAL A 4 -24.54 5.56 0.60
N LEU A 5 -23.95 6.40 -0.26
CA LEU A 5 -23.35 7.66 0.15
C LEU A 5 -24.46 8.62 0.61
N LEU A 6 -24.35 9.12 1.85
CA LEU A 6 -25.32 10.09 2.38
C LEU A 6 -25.25 11.40 1.58
N PRO A 7 -26.39 12.02 1.26
CA PRO A 7 -26.43 13.33 0.58
C PRO A 7 -25.73 14.41 1.41
N ASN A 8 -25.28 15.48 0.75
CA ASN A 8 -24.54 16.55 1.43
C ASN A 8 -25.39 17.35 2.44
N GLU A 9 -26.70 17.41 2.22
CA GLU A 9 -27.67 18.13 3.06
C GLU A 9 -28.19 17.30 4.24
N ASP A 10 -27.59 16.13 4.51
CA ASP A 10 -28.06 15.24 5.58
C ASP A 10 -27.85 15.87 6.97
N GLU A 11 -28.92 15.97 7.75
CA GLU A 11 -28.91 16.50 9.12
C GLU A 11 -27.94 15.73 10.03
N GLN A 12 -27.69 14.45 9.76
CA GLN A 12 -26.72 13.64 10.51
C GLN A 12 -25.29 14.19 10.38
N ARG A 13 -24.96 14.92 9.30
CA ARG A 13 -23.65 15.58 9.14
C ARG A 13 -23.50 16.84 9.98
N GLN A 14 -24.61 17.40 10.49
CA GLN A 14 -24.61 18.59 11.35
C GLN A 14 -24.51 18.22 12.84
N LEU A 15 -24.63 16.94 13.18
CA LEU A 15 -24.50 16.46 14.55
C LEU A 15 -23.06 16.59 15.04
N LEU A 16 -22.87 17.37 16.09
CA LEU A 16 -21.58 17.53 16.73
C LEU A 16 -21.34 16.31 17.64
N PRO A 17 -20.29 15.52 17.40
CA PRO A 17 -20.07 14.31 18.17
C PRO A 17 -19.75 14.68 19.63
N GLU A 18 -20.36 13.97 20.58
CA GLU A 18 -20.15 14.19 22.02
C GLU A 18 -18.66 14.16 22.40
N ASN A 19 -17.88 13.33 21.68
CA ASN A 19 -16.46 13.14 21.91
C ASN A 19 -15.55 14.14 21.18
N LEU A 20 -16.09 15.19 20.53
CA LEU A 20 -15.28 16.12 19.74
C LEU A 20 -14.12 16.73 20.54
N GLN A 21 -14.39 17.12 21.79
CA GLN A 21 -13.38 17.72 22.66
C GLN A 21 -12.28 16.73 23.04
N LEU A 22 -12.64 15.46 23.23
CA LEU A 22 -11.69 14.40 23.54
C LEU A 22 -10.80 14.11 22.32
N ILE A 23 -11.38 14.02 21.13
CA ILE A 23 -10.65 13.81 19.86
C ILE A 23 -9.65 14.95 19.63
N LYS A 24 -10.08 16.21 19.75
CA LYS A 24 -9.19 17.37 19.62
C LYS A 24 -7.99 17.34 20.58
N LYS A 25 -8.20 16.88 21.82
CA LYS A 25 -7.11 16.72 22.79
C LYS A 25 -6.15 15.61 22.38
N MET A 26 -6.67 14.48 21.92
CA MET A 26 -5.84 13.37 21.42
C MET A 26 -5.01 13.79 20.21
N ASP A 27 -5.61 14.53 19.27
CA ASP A 27 -4.92 15.06 18.10
C ASP A 27 -3.78 16.01 18.50
N ALA A 28 -4.03 16.90 19.47
CA ALA A 28 -3.00 17.80 19.98
C ALA A 28 -1.83 17.05 20.63
N ILE A 29 -2.11 15.99 21.41
CA ILE A 29 -1.09 15.14 22.02
C ILE A 29 -0.28 14.42 20.94
N TRP A 30 -0.92 13.92 19.89
CA TRP A 30 -0.24 13.30 18.76
C TRP A 30 0.61 14.30 17.96
N MET A 31 0.12 15.52 17.72
CA MET A 31 0.93 16.56 17.08
C MET A 31 2.18 16.90 17.90
N LEU A 32 2.03 16.93 19.24
CA LEU A 32 3.15 17.17 20.13
C LEU A 32 4.17 16.02 20.11
N SER A 33 3.71 14.76 20.13
CA SER A 33 4.61 13.61 20.03
C SER A 33 5.37 13.58 18.70
N HIS A 34 4.70 13.98 17.61
CA HIS A 34 5.31 14.13 16.29
C HIS A 34 6.37 15.24 16.28
N ALA A 35 6.05 16.42 16.82
CA ALA A 35 6.99 17.54 16.95
C ALA A 35 8.22 17.19 17.78
N LEU A 36 8.05 16.40 18.85
CA LEU A 36 9.11 15.91 19.72
C LEU A 36 9.85 14.69 19.15
N LYS A 37 9.48 14.21 17.96
CA LYS A 37 10.06 13.03 17.30
C LYS A 37 10.07 11.79 18.19
N ILE A 38 9.01 11.59 18.98
CA ILE A 38 8.88 10.41 19.83
C ILE A 38 8.73 9.18 18.91
N PRO A 39 9.66 8.21 18.96
CA PRO A 39 9.62 7.04 18.09
C PRO A 39 8.37 6.20 18.38
N ASN A 40 7.90 5.48 17.37
CA ASN A 40 6.80 4.51 17.47
C ASN A 40 5.48 5.08 18.02
N THR A 41 5.24 6.39 17.88
CA THR A 41 3.91 6.96 18.19
C THR A 41 2.99 6.74 16.98
N PRO A 42 2.00 5.82 17.07
CA PRO A 42 1.10 5.61 15.95
C PRO A 42 0.27 6.88 15.72
N MET A 43 0.10 7.24 14.46
CA MET A 43 -1.04 8.07 14.07
C MET A 43 -2.31 7.32 14.42
N TRP A 44 -3.43 8.03 14.61
CA TRP A 44 -4.75 7.43 14.87
C TRP A 44 -5.29 6.70 13.61
N VAL A 45 -4.47 5.84 13.00
CA VAL A 45 -4.89 4.84 12.03
C VAL A 45 -5.63 3.79 12.84
N GLY A 46 -6.92 3.66 12.53
CA GLY A 46 -7.94 3.00 13.34
C GLY A 46 -7.53 1.65 13.93
N PHE A 47 -8.33 1.21 14.91
CA PHE A 47 -8.25 0.05 15.80
C PHE A 47 -7.66 -1.30 15.27
N ASN A 48 -7.32 -1.41 13.97
CA ASN A 48 -6.72 -2.56 13.31
C ASN A 48 -5.33 -2.32 12.68
N SER A 49 -4.68 -1.18 12.89
CA SER A 49 -3.31 -0.97 12.39
C SER A 49 -2.31 -1.80 13.22
N ARG A 50 -1.99 -3.00 12.74
CA ARG A 50 -0.84 -3.74 13.27
C ARG A 50 0.43 -2.96 12.89
N ILE A 51 1.14 -2.44 13.89
CA ILE A 51 2.49 -1.93 13.71
C ILE A 51 3.38 -3.15 13.47
N ILE A 52 3.54 -3.50 12.19
CA ILE A 52 4.50 -4.53 11.78
C ILE A 52 5.80 -3.78 11.50
N GLU A 53 6.81 -4.02 12.34
CA GLU A 53 8.16 -3.53 12.05
C GLU A 53 8.73 -4.39 10.92
N ASP A 54 8.87 -3.78 9.75
CA ASP A 54 9.33 -4.44 8.53
C ASP A 54 10.87 -4.61 8.53
N ILE A 55 11.39 -5.25 9.58
CA ILE A 55 12.82 -5.28 9.92
C ILE A 55 13.64 -6.13 8.93
N ASN A 56 12.99 -6.97 8.12
CA ASN A 56 13.66 -7.90 7.22
C ASN A 56 12.96 -8.12 5.88
N VAL A 57 12.11 -7.20 5.42
CA VAL A 57 11.64 -7.28 4.03
C VAL A 57 12.75 -6.77 3.15
N SER A 58 13.41 -7.70 2.46
CA SER A 58 14.31 -7.37 1.36
C SER A 58 13.59 -6.36 0.47
N LYS A 59 14.11 -5.13 0.37
CA LYS A 59 13.58 -4.13 -0.56
C LYS A 59 13.39 -4.82 -1.91
N GLN A 60 12.15 -4.96 -2.36
CA GLN A 60 11.86 -5.61 -3.63
C GLN A 60 12.51 -4.76 -4.72
N THR A 61 13.57 -5.29 -5.34
CA THR A 61 14.24 -4.60 -6.43
C THR A 61 13.40 -4.84 -7.68
N ILE A 62 12.72 -3.79 -8.14
CA ILE A 62 11.91 -3.84 -9.36
C ILE A 62 12.86 -3.68 -10.55
N CYS A 63 12.94 -4.70 -11.40
CA CYS A 63 13.74 -4.69 -12.63
C CYS A 63 12.82 -4.87 -13.84
N TYR A 64 13.08 -4.14 -14.93
CA TYR A 64 12.30 -4.24 -16.16
C TYR A 64 12.94 -5.22 -17.13
N LEU A 65 12.12 -6.03 -17.79
CA LEU A 65 12.55 -6.83 -18.93
C LEU A 65 12.91 -5.94 -20.11
N THR A 66 13.81 -6.43 -20.97
CA THR A 66 14.13 -5.74 -22.23
C THR A 66 12.87 -5.63 -23.10
N PRO A 67 12.45 -4.42 -23.50
CA PRO A 67 11.25 -4.24 -24.29
C PRO A 67 11.28 -5.04 -25.60
N ILE A 68 10.18 -5.72 -25.90
CA ILE A 68 9.97 -6.38 -27.20
C ILE A 68 9.10 -5.43 -28.03
N ASN A 69 9.67 -4.82 -29.06
CA ASN A 69 8.99 -3.82 -29.91
C ASN A 69 7.99 -4.46 -30.90
N VAL A 70 7.05 -5.25 -30.39
CA VAL A 70 6.02 -5.95 -31.16
C VAL A 70 4.76 -6.06 -30.30
N SER A 71 3.59 -6.22 -30.92
CA SER A 71 2.32 -6.32 -30.20
C SER A 71 2.32 -7.48 -29.18
N PRO A 72 1.86 -7.27 -27.93
CA PRO A 72 1.76 -8.33 -26.92
C PRO A 72 0.72 -9.40 -27.28
N THR A 73 -0.17 -9.13 -28.24
CA THR A 73 -1.11 -10.13 -28.78
C THR A 73 -0.44 -11.15 -29.68
N ASN A 74 0.81 -10.93 -30.08
CA ASN A 74 1.57 -11.90 -30.87
C ASN A 74 2.13 -12.98 -29.95
N VAL A 75 1.77 -14.24 -30.22
CA VAL A 75 2.22 -15.43 -29.47
C VAL A 75 3.74 -15.51 -29.34
N SER A 76 4.49 -15.05 -30.36
CA SER A 76 5.95 -15.03 -30.31
C SER A 76 6.51 -14.12 -29.22
N VAL A 77 5.82 -13.02 -28.89
CA VAL A 77 6.20 -12.10 -27.80
C VAL A 77 6.01 -12.79 -26.46
N VAL A 78 4.86 -13.45 -26.25
CA VAL A 78 4.57 -14.21 -25.03
C VAL A 78 5.63 -15.29 -24.79
N ILE A 79 5.96 -16.09 -25.81
CA ILE A 79 6.98 -17.13 -25.71
C ILE A 79 8.35 -16.53 -25.36
N LYS A 80 8.72 -15.41 -25.97
CA LYS A 80 10.00 -14.74 -25.71
C LYS A 80 10.08 -14.19 -24.29
N THR A 81 9.01 -13.57 -23.80
CA THR A 81 8.90 -13.11 -22.40
C THR A 81 9.08 -14.28 -21.44
N MET A 82 8.35 -15.38 -21.64
CA MET A 82 8.45 -16.57 -20.77
C MET A 82 9.87 -17.16 -20.74
N LYS A 83 10.57 -17.18 -21.89
CA LYS A 83 11.96 -17.66 -21.95
C LYS A 83 12.92 -16.74 -21.16
N GLN A 84 12.78 -15.43 -21.31
CA GLN A 84 13.58 -14.47 -20.54
C GLN A 84 13.32 -14.61 -19.03
N SER A 85 12.06 -14.82 -18.65
CA SER A 85 11.71 -15.01 -17.24
C SER A 85 12.30 -16.28 -16.63
N GLN A 86 12.31 -17.39 -17.37
CA GLN A 86 12.97 -18.62 -16.92
C GLN A 86 14.48 -18.45 -16.77
N GLN A 87 15.11 -17.71 -17.69
CA GLN A 87 16.55 -17.41 -17.60
C GLN A 87 16.87 -16.62 -16.32
N ILE A 88 16.11 -15.57 -16.04
CA ILE A 88 16.27 -14.75 -14.83
C ILE A 88 16.01 -15.57 -13.56
N ALA A 89 14.97 -16.41 -13.55
CA ALA A 89 14.69 -17.30 -12.42
C ALA A 89 15.90 -18.20 -12.12
N ASN A 90 16.53 -18.77 -13.16
CA ASN A 90 17.74 -19.58 -13.03
C ASN A 90 18.93 -18.75 -12.51
N GLU A 91 19.14 -17.54 -13.02
CA GLU A 91 20.22 -16.64 -12.57
C GLU A 91 20.08 -16.25 -11.09
N LEU A 92 18.84 -16.09 -10.62
CA LEU A 92 18.51 -15.75 -9.23
C LEU A 92 18.38 -16.97 -8.31
N ASN A 93 18.56 -18.20 -8.83
CA ASN A 93 18.27 -19.46 -8.11
C ASN A 93 16.86 -19.49 -7.50
N GLN A 94 15.88 -18.96 -8.22
CA GLN A 94 14.48 -18.95 -7.82
C GLN A 94 13.66 -19.95 -8.65
N PRO A 95 12.62 -20.57 -8.07
CA PRO A 95 11.79 -21.54 -8.81
C PRO A 95 10.94 -20.89 -9.90
N SER A 96 10.57 -19.63 -9.73
CA SER A 96 9.78 -18.84 -10.67
C SER A 96 9.92 -17.34 -10.37
N ILE A 97 9.58 -16.51 -11.33
CA ILE A 97 9.43 -15.06 -11.14
C ILE A 97 8.05 -14.62 -11.63
N ASP A 98 7.47 -13.63 -10.96
CA ASP A 98 6.22 -13.02 -11.38
C ASP A 98 6.51 -11.92 -12.42
N VAL A 99 5.76 -11.94 -13.52
CA VAL A 99 5.84 -10.94 -14.60
C VAL A 99 4.47 -10.29 -14.72
N THR A 100 4.42 -8.97 -14.58
CA THR A 100 3.20 -8.15 -14.71
C THR A 100 3.26 -7.28 -15.96
#